data_AF-A0A6J5UZF2-F1
#
_entry.id   AF-A0A6J5UZF2-F1
#
_cell.length_a   1.000
_cell.length_b   1.000
_cell.length_c   1.000
_cell.angle_alpha   90.00
_cell.angle_beta   90.00
_cell.angle_gamma   90.00
#
_symmetry.space_group_name_H-M   'P 1'
#
loop_
_entity.id
_entity.type
_entity.pdbx_description
1 polymer ?
#
loop_
_entity_poly.entity_id
_entity_poly.type
_entity_poly.pdbx_seq_one_letter_code
_entity_poly.pdbx_strand_id
1 'polypeptide(L)'
;MVWEPVHSPKINSLDIEGVHGILQFSGEEVLSPYAKFQFFEVHGRGNNLRLVHIRSCYNNKYWRRADQNSRWIVAGADERQADQNLWSCTLFEPIMNNINSSQIRLRHVHSGHYLKISATNECLFISQNFDVFTVIDRNALVILPEHLAFKVNVNGIGNYLRIQIIDTHPYLQYSATAPTELEKENKVVTAGDGSVRIKSIFTKKFWRRNSSRHDNTSNNWIWADSDDTTNRDSNTLFWPVKLETSTDRDVNVVVALRNLANKKFCNRNNDVSCLTADTPNTTTPAPEAHLAVEELVMSRTISDLNFRLADARIYNREIDQNMAEVEYVNPSPQIPASKTLKLFYEDERTSTWNTSADDVSFTAFIQTTLTSDTPFVVQDEGVRIRVSGNFNGAYQWGQHLKSKTQIERRFPVVVPPRHKVTVKLLATKASCDIPFSYSQRDTLISQTPAIITCLKEGGLYSGKSLYNFYHTTETEPLP
;
A
#
# COMPACT_ATOMS: atom_id res chain seq x y z
N MET A 1 -38.73 2.12 10.69
CA MET A 1 -38.54 2.75 9.37
C MET A 1 -37.47 1.92 8.68
N VAL A 2 -37.88 1.18 7.64
CA VAL A 2 -37.09 0.16 6.95
C VAL A 2 -36.20 0.85 5.91
N TRP A 3 -34.93 0.46 5.83
CA TRP A 3 -34.12 0.62 4.63
C TRP A 3 -33.47 -0.72 4.32
N GLU A 4 -33.86 -1.31 3.19
CA GLU A 4 -33.21 -2.47 2.57
C GLU A 4 -31.84 -2.06 2.02
N PRO A 5 -30.86 -3.00 1.93
CA PRO A 5 -29.62 -2.76 1.21
C PRO A 5 -29.86 -3.02 -0.27
N VAL A 6 -29.94 -1.95 -1.07
CA VAL A 6 -29.94 -2.03 -2.52
C VAL A 6 -28.64 -1.41 -3.05
N HIS A 7 -27.85 -2.27 -3.66
CA HIS A 7 -26.66 -2.03 -4.50
C HIS A 7 -25.29 -1.89 -3.83
N SER A 8 -24.38 -2.69 -4.38
CA SER A 8 -22.95 -2.72 -4.13
C SER A 8 -22.29 -1.36 -4.46
N PRO A 9 -21.43 -0.80 -3.60
CA PRO A 9 -20.62 0.33 -3.99
C PRO A 9 -19.46 -0.15 -4.88
N LYS A 10 -19.49 0.26 -6.15
CA LYS A 10 -18.31 0.34 -7.01
C LYS A 10 -17.52 1.58 -6.60
N ILE A 11 -16.20 1.45 -6.43
CA ILE A 11 -15.30 2.60 -6.53
C ILE A 11 -15.15 2.89 -8.03
N ASN A 12 -16.16 3.56 -8.58
CA ASN A 12 -15.91 4.44 -9.70
C ASN A 12 -15.29 5.70 -9.11
N SER A 13 -14.27 6.24 -9.76
CA SER A 13 -14.06 7.69 -9.78
C SER A 13 -15.43 8.32 -10.08
N LEU A 14 -16.12 8.80 -9.05
CA LEU A 14 -17.30 9.62 -9.28
C LEU A 14 -16.71 10.93 -9.80
N ASP A 15 -16.69 11.05 -11.13
CA ASP A 15 -16.42 12.30 -11.84
C ASP A 15 -17.53 13.28 -11.49
N ILE A 16 -17.46 13.83 -10.28
CA ILE A 16 -18.32 14.92 -9.86
C ILE A 16 -17.90 16.11 -10.71
N GLU A 17 -18.80 16.58 -11.55
CA GLU A 17 -18.55 17.67 -12.51
C GLU A 17 -17.43 17.37 -13.52
N GLY A 18 -17.15 16.09 -13.82
CA GLY A 18 -16.09 15.71 -14.78
C GLY A 18 -14.66 15.79 -14.23
N VAL A 19 -14.49 15.86 -12.90
CA VAL A 19 -13.20 16.02 -12.25
C VAL A 19 -12.71 14.70 -11.66
N HIS A 20 -11.67 14.13 -12.29
CA HIS A 20 -11.03 12.89 -11.85
C HIS A 20 -10.14 13.10 -10.61
N GLY A 21 -10.13 12.13 -9.69
CA GLY A 21 -9.22 12.10 -8.55
C GLY A 21 -9.60 13.00 -7.36
N ILE A 22 -10.86 13.47 -7.30
CA ILE A 22 -11.39 14.20 -6.12
C ILE A 22 -11.31 13.30 -4.88
N LEU A 23 -10.92 13.90 -3.76
CA LEU A 23 -10.91 13.25 -2.47
C LEU A 23 -12.30 13.27 -1.84
N GLN A 24 -12.84 12.09 -1.53
CA GLN A 24 -14.17 11.91 -0.96
C GLN A 24 -14.09 11.18 0.40
N PHE A 25 -14.90 11.63 1.35
CA PHE A 25 -15.07 11.01 2.66
C PHE A 25 -16.08 9.85 2.63
N SER A 26 -15.84 8.88 1.74
CA SER A 26 -16.73 7.72 1.52
C SER A 26 -16.12 6.38 1.95
N GLY A 27 -14.92 6.39 2.54
CA GLY A 27 -14.25 5.17 2.99
C GLY A 27 -14.86 4.60 4.27
N GLU A 28 -15.34 3.35 4.20
CA GLU A 28 -15.87 2.62 5.38
C GLU A 28 -14.77 1.94 6.20
N GLU A 29 -13.61 1.64 5.58
CA GLU A 29 -12.49 0.95 6.21
C GLU A 29 -11.23 1.83 6.28
N VAL A 30 -10.68 2.00 7.48
CA VAL A 30 -9.42 2.72 7.71
C VAL A 30 -8.22 2.08 7.01
N LEU A 31 -8.29 0.76 6.76
CA LEU A 31 -7.26 -0.01 6.08
C LEU A 31 -7.40 0.02 4.55
N SER A 32 -8.46 0.64 4.04
CA SER A 32 -8.68 0.81 2.60
C SER A 32 -7.42 1.37 1.92
N PRO A 33 -7.02 0.82 0.76
CA PRO A 33 -5.84 1.31 0.05
C PRO A 33 -5.99 2.76 -0.42
N TYR A 34 -7.24 3.23 -0.57
CA TYR A 34 -7.57 4.61 -0.97
C TYR A 34 -7.49 5.62 0.19
N ALA A 35 -7.48 5.15 1.44
CA ALA A 35 -7.55 6.00 2.63
C ALA A 35 -6.17 6.30 3.27
N LYS A 36 -5.06 5.90 2.63
CA LYS A 36 -3.71 6.17 3.14
C LYS A 36 -3.07 7.38 2.46
N PHE A 37 -2.60 8.30 3.29
CA PHE A 37 -1.90 9.49 2.88
C PHE A 37 -0.56 9.62 3.59
N GLN A 38 0.43 10.18 2.90
CA GLN A 38 1.75 10.45 3.44
C GLN A 38 1.99 11.96 3.51
N PHE A 39 2.47 12.41 4.67
CA PHE A 39 2.84 13.78 4.93
C PHE A 39 4.34 13.96 4.67
N PHE A 40 4.71 15.03 3.98
CA PHE A 40 6.10 15.42 3.76
C PHE A 40 6.30 16.83 4.29
N GLU A 41 7.03 16.95 5.40
CA GLU A 41 7.31 18.23 6.03
C GLU A 41 8.26 19.08 5.20
N VAL A 42 7.95 20.37 5.12
CA VAL A 42 8.84 21.38 4.52
C VAL A 42 9.62 22.04 5.64
N HIS A 43 10.92 21.75 5.69
CA HIS A 43 11.82 22.36 6.68
C HIS A 43 12.22 23.76 6.20
N GLY A 44 11.51 24.79 6.65
CA GLY A 44 11.87 26.19 6.43
C GLY A 44 12.82 26.73 7.51
N ARG A 45 13.73 27.64 7.13
CA ARG A 45 14.45 28.49 8.09
C ARG A 45 13.54 29.66 8.50
N GLY A 46 13.11 29.70 9.76
CA GLY A 46 12.44 30.85 10.37
C GLY A 46 10.91 30.72 10.53
N ASN A 47 10.47 30.82 11.79
CA ASN A 47 9.12 30.93 12.37
C ASN A 47 8.01 29.92 11.98
N ASN A 48 7.83 28.94 12.88
CA ASN A 48 6.59 28.34 13.41
C ASN A 48 5.50 27.76 12.49
N LEU A 49 5.57 27.87 11.16
CA LEU A 49 4.57 27.26 10.27
C LEU A 49 5.10 25.93 9.73
N ARG A 50 4.61 24.83 10.31
CA ARG A 50 4.87 23.47 9.79
C ARG A 50 4.03 23.26 8.52
N LEU A 51 4.58 23.61 7.37
CA LEU A 51 3.95 23.32 6.08
C LEU A 51 4.26 21.89 5.65
N VAL A 52 3.29 21.26 4.99
CA VAL A 52 3.40 19.87 4.52
C VAL A 52 2.90 19.74 3.09
N HIS A 53 3.47 18.80 2.36
CA HIS A 53 2.82 18.21 1.19
C HIS A 53 2.09 16.94 1.62
N ILE A 54 0.88 16.73 1.12
CA ILE A 54 0.09 15.53 1.37
C ILE A 54 0.02 14.73 0.06
N ARG A 55 0.33 13.44 0.12
CA ARG A 55 0.36 12.53 -1.03
C ARG A 55 -0.57 11.35 -0.78
N SER A 56 -1.40 11.00 -1.76
CA SER A 56 -2.13 9.72 -1.73
C SER A 56 -1.16 8.58 -1.91
N CYS A 57 -1.21 7.56 -1.06
CA CYS A 57 -0.41 6.35 -1.23
C CYS A 57 -0.98 5.40 -2.28
N TYR A 58 -2.22 5.61 -2.72
CA TYR A 58 -2.83 4.82 -3.79
C TYR A 58 -2.15 5.09 -5.13
N ASN A 59 -2.07 6.35 -5.55
CA ASN A 59 -1.52 6.78 -6.85
C ASN A 59 -0.22 7.56 -6.76
N ASN A 60 0.31 7.73 -5.54
CA ASN A 60 1.53 8.49 -5.27
C ASN A 60 1.50 9.95 -5.77
N LYS A 61 0.32 10.54 -6.04
CA LYS A 61 0.17 11.94 -6.45
C LYS A 61 -0.11 12.85 -5.25
N TYR A 62 0.34 14.09 -5.36
CA TYR A 62 0.17 15.12 -4.34
C TYR A 62 -1.19 15.80 -4.43
N TRP A 63 -1.69 16.20 -3.27
CA TRP A 63 -2.92 16.97 -3.13
C TRP A 63 -2.72 18.37 -3.70
N ARG A 64 -3.69 18.83 -4.49
CA ARG A 64 -3.79 20.19 -5.02
C ARG A 64 -5.24 20.54 -5.34
N ARG A 65 -5.50 21.80 -5.68
CA ARG A 65 -6.75 22.19 -6.34
C ARG A 65 -6.90 21.46 -7.68
N ALA A 66 -8.13 21.11 -8.05
CA ALA A 66 -8.43 20.45 -9.32
C ALA A 66 -7.96 21.31 -10.52
N ASP A 67 -8.29 22.60 -10.50
CA ASP A 67 -7.89 23.62 -11.48
C ASP A 67 -7.84 25.02 -10.83
N GLN A 68 -7.53 26.05 -11.62
CA GLN A 68 -7.37 27.44 -11.16
C GLN A 68 -8.64 28.07 -10.59
N ASN A 69 -9.83 27.59 -10.99
CA ASN A 69 -11.13 28.12 -10.60
C ASN A 69 -11.87 27.21 -9.62
N SER A 70 -11.53 25.92 -9.57
CA SER A 70 -12.15 24.94 -8.70
C SER A 70 -11.69 25.07 -7.24
N ARG A 71 -12.60 24.73 -6.32
CA ARG A 71 -12.32 24.60 -4.89
C ARG A 71 -12.15 23.16 -4.45
N TRP A 72 -12.38 22.18 -5.33
CA TRP A 72 -12.20 20.76 -5.04
C TRP A 72 -10.71 20.41 -4.87
N ILE A 73 -10.41 19.54 -3.92
CA ILE A 73 -9.07 18.98 -3.72
C ILE A 73 -8.97 17.62 -4.40
N VAL A 74 -7.92 17.44 -5.19
CA VAL A 74 -7.61 16.19 -5.91
C VAL A 74 -6.23 15.67 -5.53
N ALA A 75 -6.04 14.35 -5.53
CA ALA A 75 -4.71 13.73 -5.52
C ALA A 75 -4.19 13.61 -6.96
N GLY A 76 -3.80 14.75 -7.54
CA GLY A 76 -3.61 14.88 -8.99
C GLY A 76 -2.30 15.56 -9.43
N ALA A 77 -1.38 15.91 -8.52
CA ALA A 77 -0.09 16.48 -8.90
C ALA A 77 1.01 15.41 -8.94
N ASP A 78 1.77 15.35 -10.04
CA ASP A 78 2.88 14.40 -10.18
C ASP A 78 4.10 14.77 -9.33
N GLU A 79 4.27 16.06 -9.05
CA GLU A 79 5.40 16.59 -8.28
C GLU A 79 4.93 17.60 -7.25
N ARG A 80 5.82 17.94 -6.31
CA ARG A 80 5.54 18.96 -5.29
C ARG A 80 5.61 20.34 -5.93
N GLN A 81 4.70 21.23 -5.56
CA GLN A 81 4.71 22.63 -5.98
C GLN A 81 4.66 23.51 -4.74
N ALA A 82 5.80 24.10 -4.39
CA ALA A 82 5.98 24.90 -3.18
C ALA A 82 5.75 26.40 -3.39
N ASP A 83 5.63 26.87 -4.64
CA ASP A 83 5.27 28.26 -4.90
C ASP A 83 3.83 28.53 -4.43
N GLN A 84 3.70 29.40 -3.44
CA GLN A 84 2.43 29.75 -2.81
C GLN A 84 1.56 30.66 -3.68
N ASN A 85 2.13 31.23 -4.76
CA ASN A 85 1.40 32.09 -5.69
C ASN A 85 0.74 31.31 -6.81
N LEU A 86 1.13 30.04 -7.02
CA LEU A 86 0.55 29.19 -8.05
C LEU A 86 -0.71 28.49 -7.55
N TRP A 87 -1.75 28.48 -8.38
CA TRP A 87 -3.00 27.77 -8.06
C TRP A 87 -2.80 26.27 -7.82
N SER A 88 -1.75 25.70 -8.44
CA SER A 88 -1.34 24.30 -8.35
C SER A 88 -0.46 23.99 -7.12
N CYS A 89 -0.28 24.95 -6.20
CA CYS A 89 0.42 24.76 -4.93
C CYS A 89 -0.06 23.49 -4.21
N THR A 90 0.87 22.68 -3.73
CA THR A 90 0.59 21.43 -3.01
C THR A 90 0.87 21.54 -1.51
N LEU A 91 1.03 22.77 -1.00
CA LEU A 91 1.30 23.03 0.41
C LEU A 91 0.00 23.15 1.21
N PHE A 92 -0.02 22.47 2.35
CA PHE A 92 -1.05 22.55 3.37
C PHE A 92 -0.42 22.85 4.73
N GLU A 93 -1.21 23.41 5.61
CA GLU A 93 -0.83 23.68 6.99
C GLU A 93 -1.78 22.93 7.93
N PRO A 94 -1.29 21.89 8.62
CA PRO A 94 -2.02 21.24 9.70
C PRO A 94 -1.99 22.12 10.95
N ILE A 95 -3.18 22.49 11.41
CA ILE A 95 -3.39 23.26 12.64
C ILE A 95 -3.98 22.29 13.66
N MET A 96 -3.18 21.94 14.66
CA MET A 96 -3.55 20.99 15.72
C MET A 96 -4.69 21.54 16.57
N ASN A 97 -5.60 20.68 16.98
CA ASN A 97 -6.61 21.02 17.98
C ASN A 97 -5.97 20.99 19.38
N ASN A 98 -6.07 22.09 20.13
CA ASN A 98 -5.49 22.22 21.47
C ASN A 98 -6.08 21.23 22.49
N ILE A 99 -7.29 20.71 22.24
CA ILE A 99 -7.99 19.78 23.16
C ILE A 99 -7.64 18.33 22.86
N ASN A 100 -7.47 17.98 21.59
CA ASN A 100 -7.20 16.62 21.14
C ASN A 100 -6.11 16.62 20.07
N SER A 101 -4.93 16.12 20.44
CA SER A 101 -3.76 16.09 19.55
C SER A 101 -3.92 15.14 18.36
N SER A 102 -4.91 14.26 18.32
CA SER A 102 -5.21 13.47 17.11
C SER A 102 -6.09 14.22 16.11
N GLN A 103 -6.56 15.42 16.44
CA GLN A 103 -7.44 16.21 15.59
C GLN A 103 -6.72 17.41 14.98
N ILE A 104 -6.94 17.62 13.69
CA ILE A 104 -6.36 18.72 12.93
C ILE A 104 -7.41 19.46 12.11
N ARG A 105 -7.12 20.72 11.81
CA ARG A 105 -7.69 21.45 10.68
C ARG A 105 -6.61 21.56 9.61
N LEU A 106 -7.00 21.50 8.35
CA LEU A 106 -6.07 21.66 7.24
C LEU A 106 -6.36 22.98 6.53
N ARG A 107 -5.35 23.84 6.41
CA ARG A 107 -5.42 25.08 5.62
C ARG A 107 -4.65 24.90 4.31
N HIS A 108 -5.26 25.23 3.18
CA HIS A 108 -4.60 25.21 1.87
C HIS A 108 -3.85 26.53 1.65
N VAL A 109 -2.52 26.45 1.56
CA VAL A 109 -1.61 27.60 1.70
C VAL A 109 -1.88 28.68 0.67
N HIS A 110 -1.94 28.34 -0.62
CA HIS A 110 -2.14 29.34 -1.68
C HIS A 110 -3.46 30.11 -1.51
N SER A 111 -4.53 29.46 -1.06
CA SER A 111 -5.82 30.11 -0.89
C SER A 111 -6.00 30.85 0.45
N GLY A 112 -5.17 30.54 1.46
CA GLY A 112 -5.37 30.98 2.85
C GLY A 112 -6.60 30.41 3.58
N HIS A 113 -7.38 29.55 2.93
CA HIS A 113 -8.65 29.01 3.40
C HIS A 113 -8.54 27.55 3.89
N TYR A 114 -9.53 27.07 4.62
CA TYR A 114 -9.56 25.74 5.23
C TYR A 114 -10.15 24.68 4.32
N LEU A 115 -9.86 23.42 4.63
CA LEU A 115 -10.54 22.28 4.03
C LEU A 115 -11.82 21.96 4.81
N LYS A 116 -12.87 21.64 4.04
CA LYS A 116 -14.19 21.27 4.53
C LYS A 116 -14.73 20.09 3.71
N ILE A 117 -15.56 19.26 4.33
CA ILE A 117 -16.34 18.20 3.68
C ILE A 117 -17.65 18.82 3.16
N SER A 118 -17.92 18.61 1.88
CA SER A 118 -19.16 19.04 1.26
C SER A 118 -20.34 18.21 1.78
N ALA A 119 -21.43 18.89 2.18
CA ALA A 119 -22.62 18.21 2.69
C ALA A 119 -23.41 17.44 1.61
N THR A 120 -23.15 17.70 0.32
CA THR A 120 -23.92 17.10 -0.78
C THR A 120 -23.29 15.83 -1.35
N ASN A 121 -21.97 15.78 -1.40
CA ASN A 121 -21.23 14.71 -2.07
C ASN A 121 -20.05 14.19 -1.23
N GLU A 122 -19.88 14.70 -0.01
CA GLU A 122 -18.81 14.30 0.91
C GLU A 122 -17.39 14.52 0.36
N CYS A 123 -17.25 15.36 -0.66
CA CYS A 123 -15.96 15.70 -1.24
C CYS A 123 -15.24 16.80 -0.45
N LEU A 124 -13.91 16.69 -0.43
CA LEU A 124 -13.04 17.66 0.20
C LEU A 124 -12.86 18.90 -0.67
N PHE A 125 -13.15 20.06 -0.11
CA PHE A 125 -13.03 21.33 -0.82
C PHE A 125 -12.55 22.47 0.07
N ILE A 126 -12.12 23.56 -0.57
CA ILE A 126 -11.63 24.77 0.09
C ILE A 126 -12.81 25.66 0.49
N SER A 127 -12.84 26.10 1.75
CA SER A 127 -13.89 26.93 2.33
C SER A 127 -13.33 27.93 3.35
N GLN A 128 -14.05 29.04 3.56
CA GLN A 128 -13.77 29.97 4.66
C GLN A 128 -14.04 29.35 6.04
N ASN A 129 -14.97 28.40 6.09
CA ASN A 129 -15.23 27.59 7.28
C ASN A 129 -14.32 26.36 7.29
N PHE A 130 -14.16 25.73 8.45
CA PHE A 130 -13.32 24.55 8.63
C PHE A 130 -14.12 23.36 9.17
N ASP A 131 -13.68 22.16 8.82
CA ASP A 131 -13.99 20.94 9.57
C ASP A 131 -12.76 20.49 10.36
N VAL A 132 -12.99 19.53 11.28
CA VAL A 132 -11.94 18.90 12.09
C VAL A 132 -11.79 17.46 11.64
N PHE A 133 -10.56 17.06 11.36
CA PHE A 133 -10.22 15.72 10.89
C PHE A 133 -9.45 14.97 11.97
N THR A 134 -9.83 13.71 12.21
CA THR A 134 -9.06 12.80 13.07
C THR A 134 -7.96 12.14 12.24
N VAL A 135 -6.71 12.30 12.67
CA VAL A 135 -5.54 11.65 12.08
C VAL A 135 -5.35 10.29 12.72
N ILE A 136 -5.26 9.27 11.89
CA ILE A 136 -4.99 7.90 12.32
C ILE A 136 -3.61 7.50 11.80
N ASP A 137 -2.72 7.09 12.71
CA ASP A 137 -1.43 6.53 12.32
C ASP A 137 -1.62 5.10 11.80
N ARG A 138 -1.59 4.95 10.48
CA ARG A 138 -1.74 3.65 9.83
C ARG A 138 -0.60 2.68 10.16
N ASN A 139 0.60 3.17 10.53
CA ASN A 139 1.70 2.28 10.92
C ASN A 139 1.48 1.64 12.30
N ALA A 140 0.61 2.23 13.12
CA ALA A 140 0.21 1.67 14.41
C ALA A 140 -0.92 0.63 14.29
N LEU A 141 -1.54 0.50 13.11
CA LEU A 141 -2.58 -0.50 12.83
C LEU A 141 -1.95 -1.82 12.37
N VAL A 142 -2.64 -2.93 12.64
CA VAL A 142 -2.23 -4.26 12.22
C VAL A 142 -3.24 -4.81 11.22
N ILE A 143 -2.76 -5.20 10.03
CA ILE A 143 -3.56 -5.89 9.01
C ILE A 143 -3.32 -7.38 9.18
N LEU A 144 -4.16 -8.05 9.97
CA LEU A 144 -4.05 -9.50 10.14
C LEU A 144 -4.43 -10.24 8.85
N PRO A 145 -3.80 -11.39 8.56
CA PRO A 145 -4.23 -12.26 7.47
C PRO A 145 -5.69 -12.71 7.65
N GLU A 146 -6.42 -12.85 6.54
CA GLU A 146 -7.82 -13.26 6.59
C GLU A 146 -7.97 -14.69 7.14
N HIS A 147 -7.05 -15.59 6.77
CA HIS A 147 -7.02 -16.98 7.21
C HIS A 147 -5.75 -17.24 8.02
N LEU A 148 -5.91 -17.48 9.33
CA LEU A 148 -4.77 -17.63 10.23
C LEU A 148 -4.98 -18.67 11.32
N ALA A 149 -3.86 -19.03 11.95
CA ALA A 149 -3.81 -19.65 13.26
C ALA A 149 -2.95 -18.80 14.19
N PHE A 150 -3.26 -18.88 15.49
CA PHE A 150 -2.40 -18.30 16.53
C PHE A 150 -1.58 -19.39 17.20
N LYS A 151 -0.34 -19.06 17.50
CA LYS A 151 0.64 -19.94 18.14
C LYS A 151 1.28 -19.22 19.32
N VAL A 152 1.61 -19.95 20.36
CA VAL A 152 2.52 -19.48 21.41
C VAL A 152 3.75 -20.37 21.41
N ASN A 153 4.92 -19.75 21.49
CA ASN A 153 6.14 -20.49 21.75
C ASN A 153 6.25 -20.70 23.27
N VAL A 154 5.88 -21.89 23.74
CA VAL A 154 6.00 -22.27 25.14
C VAL A 154 7.13 -23.27 25.24
N ASN A 155 8.24 -22.90 25.89
CA ASN A 155 9.37 -23.80 26.13
C ASN A 155 9.97 -24.43 24.85
N GLY A 156 9.92 -23.72 23.71
CA GLY A 156 10.41 -24.22 22.43
C GLY A 156 9.43 -25.12 21.67
N ILE A 157 8.26 -25.45 22.25
CA ILE A 157 7.18 -26.18 21.58
C ILE A 157 6.13 -25.16 21.15
N GLY A 158 5.92 -25.07 19.83
CA GLY A 158 4.90 -24.19 19.25
C GLY A 158 3.52 -24.83 19.35
N ASN A 159 2.79 -24.53 20.43
CA ASN A 159 1.39 -24.94 20.54
C ASN A 159 0.48 -23.93 19.85
N TYR A 160 -0.42 -24.43 19.01
CA TYR A 160 -1.47 -23.63 18.42
C TYR A 160 -2.63 -23.47 19.40
N LEU A 161 -3.27 -22.30 19.31
CA LEU A 161 -4.52 -22.02 19.96
C LEU A 161 -5.65 -22.71 19.19
N ARG A 162 -6.35 -23.64 19.82
CA ARG A 162 -7.45 -24.42 19.23
C ARG A 162 -8.72 -24.32 20.05
N ILE A 163 -9.84 -24.64 19.42
CA ILE A 163 -11.09 -24.89 20.13
C ILE A 163 -10.96 -26.15 20.97
N GLN A 164 -11.37 -26.04 22.24
CA GLN A 164 -11.54 -27.16 23.16
C GLN A 164 -12.86 -27.00 23.89
N ILE A 165 -13.71 -28.03 23.85
CA ILE A 165 -14.94 -28.04 24.65
C ILE A 165 -14.58 -28.41 26.09
N ILE A 166 -14.82 -27.49 27.02
CA ILE A 166 -14.62 -27.68 28.47
C ILE A 166 -15.90 -27.21 29.14
N ASP A 167 -16.48 -28.03 30.03
CA ASP A 167 -17.72 -27.71 30.73
C ASP A 167 -18.81 -27.15 29.81
N THR A 168 -19.02 -27.80 28.66
CA THR A 168 -19.97 -27.43 27.58
C THR A 168 -19.69 -26.15 26.79
N HIS A 169 -18.63 -25.40 27.10
CA HIS A 169 -18.28 -24.16 26.41
C HIS A 169 -17.08 -24.34 25.47
N PRO A 170 -17.03 -23.62 24.32
CA PRO A 170 -15.94 -23.70 23.36
C PRO A 170 -14.79 -22.75 23.73
N TYR A 171 -13.93 -23.19 24.65
CA TYR A 171 -12.72 -22.48 25.05
C TYR A 171 -11.68 -22.47 23.94
N LEU A 172 -10.78 -21.47 23.99
CA LEU A 172 -9.58 -21.40 23.16
C LEU A 172 -8.37 -21.84 24.01
N GLN A 173 -7.85 -23.03 23.76
CA GLN A 173 -6.76 -23.65 24.53
C GLN A 173 -5.46 -23.79 23.71
N TYR A 174 -4.31 -23.54 24.33
CA TYR A 174 -2.97 -23.70 23.72
C TYR A 174 -2.48 -25.15 23.79
N SER A 175 -3.11 -26.04 23.03
CA SER A 175 -2.86 -27.50 23.11
C SER A 175 -2.67 -28.21 21.76
N ALA A 176 -2.94 -27.57 20.63
CA ALA A 176 -2.73 -28.18 19.31
C ALA A 176 -1.25 -28.22 18.93
N THR A 177 -0.78 -29.31 18.34
CA THR A 177 0.62 -29.45 17.90
C THR A 177 0.75 -29.64 16.39
N ALA A 178 -0.31 -30.09 15.71
CA ALA A 178 -0.28 -30.29 14.25
C ALA A 178 -0.82 -29.06 13.49
N PRO A 179 -0.15 -28.66 12.37
CA PRO A 179 -0.55 -27.51 11.57
C PRO A 179 -1.83 -27.73 10.74
N THR A 180 -2.45 -28.91 10.79
CA THR A 180 -3.67 -29.24 10.03
C THR A 180 -4.91 -29.45 10.91
N GLU A 181 -4.83 -29.29 12.24
CA GLU A 181 -6.02 -29.40 13.11
C GLU A 181 -7.04 -28.30 12.79
N LEU A 182 -8.26 -28.68 12.37
CA LEU A 182 -9.33 -27.74 11.96
C LEU A 182 -9.72 -26.80 13.10
N GLU A 183 -9.58 -27.27 14.34
CA GLU A 183 -9.91 -26.58 15.58
C GLU A 183 -9.07 -25.32 15.81
N LYS A 184 -7.90 -25.18 15.14
CA LYS A 184 -7.05 -23.99 15.24
C LYS A 184 -7.31 -22.94 14.17
N GLU A 185 -8.05 -23.28 13.12
CA GLU A 185 -8.26 -22.41 11.97
C GLU A 185 -9.25 -21.28 12.30
N ASN A 186 -8.85 -20.06 11.98
CA ASN A 186 -9.66 -18.87 12.20
C ASN A 186 -9.75 -18.02 10.93
N LYS A 187 -10.88 -17.31 10.80
CA LYS A 187 -11.10 -16.26 9.81
C LYS A 187 -11.22 -14.91 10.48
N VAL A 188 -10.44 -13.93 10.04
CA VAL A 188 -10.49 -12.54 10.52
C VAL A 188 -11.45 -11.73 9.68
N VAL A 189 -12.22 -10.87 10.33
CA VAL A 189 -13.10 -9.88 9.70
C VAL A 189 -12.81 -8.51 10.32
N THR A 190 -12.55 -7.50 9.49
CA THR A 190 -12.31 -6.12 9.96
C THR A 190 -13.62 -5.46 10.39
N ALA A 191 -13.56 -4.60 11.40
CA ALA A 191 -14.71 -3.83 11.86
C ALA A 191 -14.78 -2.41 11.27
N GLY A 192 -13.84 -2.06 10.38
CA GLY A 192 -13.73 -0.75 9.71
C GLY A 192 -12.79 0.24 10.41
N ASP A 193 -12.70 0.22 11.73
CA ASP A 193 -11.90 1.16 12.52
C ASP A 193 -10.47 0.68 12.86
N GLY A 194 -10.09 -0.49 12.34
CA GLY A 194 -8.83 -1.18 12.65
C GLY A 194 -8.96 -2.26 13.72
N SER A 195 -10.11 -2.34 14.41
CA SER A 195 -10.45 -3.51 15.20
C SER A 195 -10.92 -4.67 14.33
N VAL A 196 -10.85 -5.88 14.89
CA VAL A 196 -11.15 -7.12 14.19
C VAL A 196 -12.09 -8.00 15.00
N ARG A 197 -12.80 -8.86 14.29
CA ARG A 197 -13.56 -9.99 14.81
C ARG A 197 -12.91 -11.26 14.30
N ILE A 198 -12.84 -12.28 15.14
CA ILE A 198 -12.17 -13.54 14.83
C ILE A 198 -13.22 -14.64 14.86
N LYS A 199 -13.39 -15.34 13.75
CA LYS A 199 -14.37 -16.42 13.60
C LYS A 199 -13.66 -17.76 13.59
N SER A 200 -14.06 -18.68 14.46
CA SER A 200 -13.57 -20.05 14.39
C SER A 200 -14.15 -20.76 13.16
N ILE A 201 -13.29 -21.42 12.39
CA ILE A 201 -13.73 -22.28 11.29
C ILE A 201 -14.41 -23.54 11.84
N PHE A 202 -13.99 -24.03 13.01
CA PHE A 202 -14.56 -25.23 13.61
C PHE A 202 -15.98 -24.99 14.16
N THR A 203 -16.16 -23.99 15.03
CA THR A 203 -17.50 -23.72 15.60
C THR A 203 -18.41 -22.94 14.67
N LYS A 204 -17.86 -22.31 13.62
CA LYS A 204 -18.55 -21.34 12.74
C LYS A 204 -19.06 -20.10 13.47
N LYS A 205 -18.53 -19.80 14.65
CA LYS A 205 -18.95 -18.66 15.50
C LYS A 205 -17.79 -17.72 15.82
N PHE A 206 -18.12 -16.49 16.22
CA PHE A 206 -17.14 -15.48 16.58
C PHE A 206 -16.62 -15.68 18.00
N TRP A 207 -15.35 -15.33 18.18
CA TRP A 207 -14.70 -15.17 19.47
C TRP A 207 -15.39 -14.05 20.25
N ARG A 208 -15.65 -14.30 21.52
CA ARG A 208 -16.36 -13.38 22.42
C ARG A 208 -15.78 -13.51 23.81
N ARG A 209 -15.53 -12.38 24.45
CA ARG A 209 -15.26 -12.34 25.89
C ARG A 209 -16.55 -12.65 26.66
N ASN A 210 -16.51 -13.65 27.52
CA ASN A 210 -17.61 -13.93 28.43
C ASN A 210 -17.73 -12.83 29.49
N SER A 211 -18.95 -12.34 29.70
CA SER A 211 -19.26 -11.27 30.64
C SER A 211 -20.56 -11.58 31.37
N SER A 212 -20.75 -10.97 32.54
CA SER A 212 -21.92 -11.23 33.40
C SER A 212 -23.27 -10.99 32.72
N ARG A 213 -23.31 -10.19 31.66
CA ARG A 213 -24.53 -9.95 30.87
C ARG A 213 -25.01 -11.19 30.11
N HIS A 214 -24.16 -12.19 29.92
CA HIS A 214 -24.46 -13.35 29.07
C HIS A 214 -24.61 -14.66 29.82
N ASP A 215 -23.95 -14.84 30.97
CA ASP A 215 -23.88 -16.16 31.62
C ASP A 215 -24.00 -16.14 33.17
N ASN A 216 -24.62 -15.10 33.74
CA ASN A 216 -24.75 -14.90 35.20
C ASN A 216 -23.43 -14.94 36.02
N THR A 217 -22.30 -15.17 35.35
CA THR A 217 -20.93 -15.23 35.84
C THR A 217 -20.06 -14.47 34.83
N SER A 218 -19.17 -13.60 35.31
CA SER A 218 -18.20 -12.90 34.46
C SER A 218 -16.82 -13.45 34.77
N ASN A 219 -16.23 -14.17 33.84
CA ASN A 219 -14.94 -14.84 34.02
C ASN A 219 -13.91 -14.47 32.95
N ASN A 220 -14.22 -13.50 32.06
CA ASN A 220 -13.32 -12.94 31.02
C ASN A 220 -12.73 -13.97 30.03
N TRP A 221 -13.13 -15.23 30.09
CA TRP A 221 -12.76 -16.24 29.11
C TRP A 221 -13.14 -15.81 27.70
N ILE A 222 -12.32 -16.17 26.73
CA ILE A 222 -12.67 -16.00 25.32
C ILE A 222 -13.23 -17.32 24.81
N TRP A 223 -14.51 -17.29 24.42
CA TRP A 223 -15.23 -18.42 23.84
C TRP A 223 -15.54 -18.16 22.37
N ALA A 224 -15.57 -19.20 21.55
CA ALA A 224 -15.99 -19.10 20.16
C ALA A 224 -17.46 -19.50 20.00
N ASP A 225 -18.35 -18.72 20.61
CA ASP A 225 -19.77 -19.06 20.78
C ASP A 225 -20.75 -18.00 20.26
N SER A 226 -20.26 -16.86 19.76
CA SER A 226 -21.11 -15.75 19.38
C SER A 226 -21.64 -15.87 17.95
N ASP A 227 -22.96 -15.78 17.83
CA ASP A 227 -23.67 -15.65 16.56
C ASP A 227 -23.89 -14.19 16.14
N ASP A 228 -23.34 -13.21 16.88
CA ASP A 228 -23.42 -11.80 16.49
C ASP A 228 -22.79 -11.64 15.11
N THR A 229 -23.54 -11.10 14.17
CA THR A 229 -23.05 -10.80 12.81
C THR A 229 -22.76 -9.32 12.64
N THR A 230 -23.01 -8.51 13.68
CA THR A 230 -22.80 -7.06 13.70
C THR A 230 -21.52 -6.69 14.44
N ASN A 231 -21.11 -5.43 14.33
CA ASN A 231 -20.00 -4.86 15.10
C ASN A 231 -20.49 -4.15 16.37
N ARG A 232 -21.65 -4.54 16.94
CA ARG A 232 -22.26 -3.85 18.09
C ARG A 232 -21.86 -4.45 19.42
N ASP A 233 -21.59 -5.75 19.50
CA ASP A 233 -21.06 -6.36 20.73
C ASP A 233 -19.55 -6.15 20.84
N SER A 234 -19.16 -5.17 21.65
CA SER A 234 -17.76 -4.89 21.99
C SER A 234 -17.00 -6.08 22.60
N ASN A 235 -17.69 -7.11 23.12
CA ASN A 235 -17.03 -8.33 23.60
C ASN A 235 -16.50 -9.20 22.46
N THR A 236 -16.99 -9.03 21.23
CA THR A 236 -16.51 -9.73 20.04
C THR A 236 -15.45 -8.96 19.26
N LEU A 237 -15.15 -7.73 19.67
CA LEU A 237 -14.19 -6.84 19.00
C LEU A 237 -12.84 -6.85 19.72
N PHE A 238 -11.78 -7.02 18.94
CA PHE A 238 -10.40 -7.05 19.42
C PHE A 238 -9.57 -6.03 18.66
N TRP A 239 -8.71 -5.31 19.37
CA TRP A 239 -7.73 -4.41 18.80
C TRP A 239 -6.37 -5.12 18.76
N PRO A 240 -5.84 -5.47 17.57
CA PRO A 240 -4.53 -6.06 17.44
C PRO A 240 -3.43 -5.01 17.64
N VAL A 241 -2.35 -5.41 18.31
CA VAL A 241 -1.15 -4.59 18.54
C VAL A 241 0.07 -5.41 18.15
N LYS A 242 0.87 -4.93 17.20
CA LYS A 242 2.13 -5.57 16.81
C LYS A 242 3.16 -5.37 17.92
N LEU A 243 3.87 -6.43 18.29
CA LEU A 243 4.90 -6.39 19.32
C LEU A 243 6.28 -6.44 18.65
N GLU A 244 7.20 -5.61 19.13
CA GLU A 244 8.61 -5.73 18.74
C GLU A 244 9.22 -6.94 19.45
N THR A 245 9.67 -7.92 18.67
CA THR A 245 10.39 -9.09 19.18
C THR A 245 11.88 -8.93 18.93
N SER A 246 12.70 -9.11 19.97
CA SER A 246 14.14 -8.83 19.96
C SER A 246 15.02 -9.90 19.29
N THR A 247 14.42 -10.90 18.63
CA THR A 247 15.16 -12.02 18.05
C THR A 247 14.85 -12.22 16.59
N ASP A 248 15.89 -12.00 15.77
CA ASP A 248 16.01 -12.24 14.32
C ASP A 248 15.81 -13.72 13.90
N ARG A 249 15.21 -14.54 14.79
CA ARG A 249 15.01 -15.99 14.64
C ARG A 249 13.55 -16.42 14.69
N ASP A 250 12.62 -15.56 15.11
CA ASP A 250 11.20 -15.87 15.03
C ASP A 250 10.65 -15.44 13.66
N VAL A 251 10.28 -16.44 12.86
CA VAL A 251 9.75 -16.28 11.49
C VAL A 251 8.36 -15.61 11.49
N ASN A 252 7.62 -15.69 12.60
CA ASN A 252 6.24 -15.22 12.67
C ASN A 252 6.13 -13.87 13.38
N VAL A 253 5.32 -12.98 12.81
CA VAL A 253 4.95 -11.71 13.46
C VAL A 253 4.16 -12.00 14.74
N VAL A 254 4.55 -11.33 15.83
CA VAL A 254 3.89 -11.48 17.13
C VAL A 254 2.98 -10.29 17.41
N VAL A 255 1.77 -10.58 17.88
CA VAL A 255 0.75 -9.59 18.25
C VAL A 255 0.23 -9.82 19.66
N ALA A 256 -0.37 -8.79 20.25
CA ALA A 256 -1.31 -8.92 21.36
C ALA A 256 -2.70 -8.49 20.90
N LEU A 257 -3.75 -9.08 21.49
CA LEU A 257 -5.14 -8.72 21.20
C LEU A 257 -5.75 -8.04 22.42
N ARG A 258 -6.28 -6.82 22.27
CA ARG A 258 -7.00 -6.12 23.35
C ARG A 258 -8.50 -6.19 23.12
N ASN A 259 -9.26 -6.75 24.05
CA ASN A 259 -10.72 -6.76 23.95
C ASN A 259 -11.29 -5.35 24.14
N LEU A 260 -12.21 -4.93 23.27
CA LEU A 260 -12.75 -3.57 23.31
C LEU A 260 -13.78 -3.33 24.42
N ALA A 261 -14.42 -4.36 24.96
CA ALA A 261 -15.41 -4.19 26.03
C ALA A 261 -14.75 -3.86 27.37
N ASN A 262 -13.76 -4.63 27.79
CA ASN A 262 -13.09 -4.45 29.09
C ASN A 262 -11.74 -3.72 28.99
N LYS A 263 -11.29 -3.39 27.77
CA LYS A 263 -10.02 -2.70 27.48
C LYS A 263 -8.77 -3.43 27.98
N LYS A 264 -8.85 -4.74 28.19
CA LYS A 264 -7.73 -5.59 28.65
C LYS A 264 -7.16 -6.41 27.50
N PHE A 265 -5.87 -6.74 27.60
CA PHE A 265 -5.21 -7.67 26.70
C PHE A 265 -5.61 -9.11 27.00
N CYS A 266 -5.77 -9.88 25.93
CA CYS A 266 -5.89 -11.33 25.99
C CYS A 266 -4.56 -11.94 26.39
N ASN A 267 -4.59 -12.94 27.26
CA ASN A 267 -3.44 -13.69 27.71
C ASN A 267 -3.79 -15.14 28.01
N ARG A 268 -2.77 -15.99 28.05
CA ARG A 268 -2.89 -17.36 28.53
C ARG A 268 -3.10 -17.39 30.04
N ASN A 269 -4.16 -18.05 30.47
CA ASN A 269 -4.34 -18.44 31.86
C ASN A 269 -3.41 -19.61 32.23
N ASN A 270 -2.76 -19.55 33.40
CA ASN A 270 -1.72 -20.52 33.79
C ASN A 270 -2.27 -21.90 34.19
N ASP A 271 -3.52 -22.00 34.64
CA ASP A 271 -4.05 -23.23 35.21
C ASP A 271 -4.55 -24.18 34.11
N VAL A 272 -5.33 -23.65 33.17
CA VAL A 272 -5.97 -24.43 32.09
C VAL A 272 -5.39 -24.15 30.70
N SER A 273 -4.41 -23.25 30.60
CA SER A 273 -3.81 -22.83 29.33
C SER A 273 -4.85 -22.39 28.30
N CYS A 274 -5.89 -21.68 28.75
CA CYS A 274 -6.93 -21.10 27.90
C CYS A 274 -6.79 -19.58 27.78
N LEU A 275 -7.32 -19.01 26.71
CA LEU A 275 -7.31 -17.57 26.44
C LEU A 275 -8.34 -16.84 27.32
N THR A 276 -7.89 -15.83 28.06
CA THR A 276 -8.72 -14.91 28.85
C THR A 276 -8.34 -13.45 28.56
N ALA A 277 -9.21 -12.48 28.81
CA ALA A 277 -8.92 -11.05 28.68
C ALA A 277 -8.72 -10.38 30.05
N ASP A 278 -7.63 -10.72 30.75
CA ASP A 278 -7.41 -10.28 32.13
C ASP A 278 -6.28 -9.26 32.31
N THR A 279 -5.34 -9.17 31.37
CA THR A 279 -4.15 -8.33 31.48
C THR A 279 -4.47 -6.83 31.28
N PRO A 280 -4.12 -5.93 32.22
CA PRO A 280 -4.34 -4.50 32.06
C PRO A 280 -3.62 -3.89 30.84
N ASN A 281 -4.22 -2.88 30.22
CA ASN A 281 -3.66 -2.14 29.07
C ASN A 281 -2.68 -1.01 29.47
N THR A 282 -2.26 -0.96 30.73
CA THR A 282 -1.35 0.08 31.26
C THR A 282 0.13 -0.27 31.13
N THR A 283 0.44 -1.47 30.62
CA THR A 283 1.81 -1.99 30.48
C THR A 283 2.00 -2.62 29.11
N THR A 284 3.25 -2.70 28.66
CA THR A 284 3.62 -3.56 27.52
C THR A 284 3.05 -4.97 27.75
N PRO A 285 2.40 -5.59 26.74
CA PRO A 285 1.85 -6.93 26.91
C PRO A 285 2.92 -7.92 27.37
N ALA A 286 2.66 -8.59 28.50
CA ALA A 286 3.53 -9.62 29.06
C ALA A 286 3.64 -10.83 28.09
N PRO A 287 4.67 -11.68 28.21
CA PRO A 287 4.88 -12.83 27.30
C PRO A 287 3.66 -13.74 27.16
N GLU A 288 2.83 -13.87 28.19
CA GLU A 288 1.60 -14.68 28.17
C GLU A 288 0.51 -14.10 27.24
N ALA A 289 0.62 -12.84 26.84
CA ALA A 289 -0.25 -12.16 25.89
C ALA A 289 0.28 -12.20 24.44
N HIS A 290 1.48 -12.74 24.23
CA HIS A 290 2.11 -12.79 22.92
C HIS A 290 1.49 -13.90 22.08
N LEU A 291 1.01 -13.55 20.89
CA LEU A 291 0.42 -14.47 19.93
C LEU A 291 1.21 -14.36 18.63
N ALA A 292 1.98 -15.39 18.31
CA ALA A 292 2.57 -15.51 16.98
C ALA A 292 1.46 -15.81 15.97
N VAL A 293 1.44 -15.06 14.88
CA VAL A 293 0.46 -15.20 13.81
C VAL A 293 1.04 -16.03 12.69
N GLU A 294 0.30 -17.04 12.26
CA GLU A 294 0.62 -17.86 11.10
C GLU A 294 -0.51 -17.75 10.08
N GLU A 295 -0.20 -17.20 8.90
CA GLU A 295 -1.11 -17.21 7.77
C GLU A 295 -1.21 -18.62 7.21
N LEU A 296 -2.42 -19.15 7.08
CA LEU A 296 -2.67 -20.54 6.67
C LEU A 296 -2.68 -20.67 5.14
N VAL A 297 -1.64 -20.17 4.49
CA VAL A 297 -1.48 -20.17 3.02
C VAL A 297 -0.18 -20.89 2.66
N MET A 298 -0.28 -21.91 1.82
CA MET A 298 0.85 -22.71 1.35
C MET A 298 1.55 -22.04 0.16
N SER A 299 0.77 -21.53 -0.79
CA SER A 299 1.28 -20.86 -1.98
C SER A 299 0.28 -19.83 -2.49
N ARG A 300 0.81 -18.83 -3.19
CA ARG A 300 0.06 -17.68 -3.72
C ARG A 300 0.37 -17.45 -5.19
N THR A 301 -0.66 -17.17 -5.97
CA THR A 301 -0.54 -16.70 -7.34
C THR A 301 -1.23 -15.36 -7.48
N ILE A 302 -0.51 -14.38 -8.01
CA ILE A 302 -0.99 -13.05 -8.35
C ILE A 302 -1.09 -12.95 -9.87
N SER A 303 -2.28 -12.64 -10.38
CA SER A 303 -2.57 -12.54 -11.81
C SER A 303 -3.58 -11.45 -12.12
N ASP A 304 -3.87 -11.26 -13.41
CA ASP A 304 -4.96 -10.41 -13.90
C ASP A 304 -4.86 -8.96 -13.40
N LEU A 305 -3.64 -8.41 -13.44
CA LEU A 305 -3.39 -7.03 -13.04
C LEU A 305 -4.09 -6.06 -13.98
N ASN A 306 -4.94 -5.20 -13.43
CA ASN A 306 -5.62 -4.15 -14.16
C ASN A 306 -5.03 -2.78 -13.79
N PHE A 307 -4.18 -2.25 -14.66
CA PHE A 307 -3.50 -0.98 -14.47
C PHE A 307 -4.43 0.22 -14.70
N ARG A 308 -4.56 1.08 -13.68
CA ARG A 308 -5.34 2.33 -13.75
C ARG A 308 -4.49 3.46 -14.33
N LEU A 309 -4.33 3.46 -15.65
CA LEU A 309 -3.47 4.42 -16.35
C LEU A 309 -3.88 5.90 -16.15
N ALA A 310 -5.17 6.18 -15.95
CA ALA A 310 -5.67 7.53 -15.65
C ALA A 310 -5.12 8.09 -14.32
N ASP A 311 -4.77 7.20 -13.38
CA ASP A 311 -4.18 7.54 -12.08
C ASP A 311 -2.65 7.52 -12.11
N ALA A 312 -2.03 7.21 -13.25
CA ALA A 312 -0.60 7.05 -13.33
C ALA A 312 0.15 8.38 -13.12
N ARG A 313 1.27 8.29 -12.43
CA ARG A 313 2.18 9.40 -12.14
C ARG A 313 3.47 9.22 -12.92
N ILE A 314 3.95 10.28 -13.59
CA ILE A 314 5.26 10.29 -14.27
C ILE A 314 6.12 11.37 -13.63
N TYR A 315 7.31 11.02 -13.13
CA TYR A 315 8.13 11.89 -12.30
C TYR A 315 9.63 11.60 -12.48
N ASN A 316 10.48 12.42 -11.85
CA ASN A 316 11.95 12.30 -11.92
C ASN A 316 12.45 12.29 -13.37
N ARG A 317 11.98 13.26 -14.17
CA ARG A 317 12.38 13.38 -15.58
C ARG A 317 13.78 13.95 -15.67
N GLU A 318 14.73 13.12 -16.08
CA GLU A 318 16.10 13.54 -16.40
C GLU A 318 16.18 13.69 -17.93
N ILE A 319 16.08 14.93 -18.39
CA ILE A 319 16.08 15.30 -19.82
C ILE A 319 17.53 15.33 -20.34
N ASP A 320 17.71 15.07 -21.64
CA ASP A 320 19.00 15.13 -22.36
C ASP A 320 20.12 14.22 -21.79
N GLN A 321 19.75 13.04 -21.29
CA GLN A 321 20.72 12.03 -20.84
C GLN A 321 21.52 11.50 -22.03
N ASN A 322 22.85 11.63 -21.97
CA ASN A 322 23.74 11.05 -22.98
C ASN A 322 23.81 9.52 -22.84
N MET A 323 23.24 8.82 -23.81
CA MET A 323 23.13 7.36 -23.81
C MET A 323 24.35 6.69 -24.42
N ALA A 324 24.90 7.29 -25.48
CA ALA A 324 26.13 6.87 -26.11
C ALA A 324 26.58 7.91 -27.13
N GLU A 325 27.86 7.83 -27.49
CA GLU A 325 28.54 8.78 -28.35
C GLU A 325 29.51 8.03 -29.26
N VAL A 326 29.61 8.49 -30.51
CA VAL A 326 30.54 7.94 -31.50
C VAL A 326 31.12 9.07 -32.34
N GLU A 327 32.42 8.99 -32.59
CA GLU A 327 33.16 9.98 -33.36
C GLU A 327 33.72 9.38 -34.65
N TYR A 328 33.84 10.22 -35.68
CA TYR A 328 34.58 9.90 -36.89
C TYR A 328 35.37 11.10 -37.38
N VAL A 329 36.67 10.87 -37.61
CA VAL A 329 37.61 11.85 -38.15
C VAL A 329 37.80 11.60 -39.64
N ASN A 330 37.60 12.64 -40.46
CA ASN A 330 38.00 12.62 -41.86
C ASN A 330 39.35 13.33 -42.04
N PRO A 331 40.46 12.59 -42.16
CA PRO A 331 41.79 13.18 -42.35
C PRO A 331 42.02 13.69 -43.78
N SER A 332 41.13 13.37 -44.73
CA SER A 332 41.31 13.76 -46.13
C SER A 332 41.30 15.28 -46.27
N PRO A 333 42.25 15.87 -47.02
CA PRO A 333 42.32 17.31 -47.21
C PRO A 333 41.29 17.85 -48.21
N GLN A 334 40.68 16.98 -49.03
CA GLN A 334 39.87 17.42 -50.18
C GLN A 334 38.55 16.65 -50.34
N ILE A 335 38.49 15.40 -49.87
CA ILE A 335 37.36 14.51 -50.18
C ILE A 335 36.48 14.32 -48.94
N PRO A 336 35.17 14.64 -49.00
CA PRO A 336 34.23 14.31 -47.95
C PRO A 336 34.11 12.80 -47.74
N ALA A 337 33.94 12.37 -46.51
CA ALA A 337 33.78 10.95 -46.17
C ALA A 337 32.32 10.64 -45.82
N SER A 338 31.71 9.71 -46.55
CA SER A 338 30.40 9.15 -46.21
C SER A 338 30.57 7.90 -45.36
N LYS A 339 30.08 7.93 -44.11
CA LYS A 339 30.17 6.82 -43.17
C LYS A 339 28.83 6.56 -42.51
N THR A 340 28.60 5.30 -42.12
CA THR A 340 27.49 4.95 -41.23
C THR A 340 28.09 4.61 -39.88
N LEU A 341 27.92 5.52 -38.91
CA LEU A 341 28.39 5.31 -37.55
C LEU A 341 27.42 4.40 -36.82
N LYS A 342 27.96 3.39 -36.11
CA LYS A 342 27.19 2.50 -35.26
C LYS A 342 27.34 2.95 -33.83
N LEU A 343 26.21 3.14 -33.16
CA LEU A 343 26.13 3.55 -31.78
C LEU A 343 25.37 2.48 -31.01
N PHE A 344 25.94 2.03 -29.89
CA PHE A 344 25.37 1.00 -29.03
C PHE A 344 25.05 1.61 -27.67
N TYR A 345 23.85 1.38 -27.17
CA TYR A 345 23.48 1.73 -25.80
C TYR A 345 22.73 0.58 -25.13
N GLU A 346 22.73 0.58 -23.80
CA GLU A 346 21.98 -0.38 -22.99
C GLU A 346 20.66 0.25 -22.55
N ASP A 347 19.53 -0.33 -22.98
CA ASP A 347 18.21 0.01 -22.45
C ASP A 347 17.99 -0.76 -21.16
N GLU A 348 18.22 -0.09 -20.01
CA GLU A 348 17.92 -0.62 -18.68
C GLU A 348 16.53 -0.17 -18.24
N ARG A 349 15.66 -1.16 -17.99
CA ARG A 349 14.31 -0.95 -17.45
C ARG A 349 14.16 -1.62 -16.11
N THR A 350 13.44 -0.97 -15.21
CA THR A 350 13.15 -1.54 -13.89
C THR A 350 11.66 -1.69 -13.68
N SER A 351 11.24 -2.75 -13.00
CA SER A 351 9.84 -3.02 -12.65
C SER A 351 9.74 -3.47 -11.21
N THR A 352 8.73 -2.98 -10.50
CA THR A 352 8.47 -3.32 -9.10
C THR A 352 6.98 -3.28 -8.87
N TRP A 353 6.43 -4.28 -8.22
CA TRP A 353 5.04 -4.35 -7.81
C TRP A 353 4.99 -4.36 -6.29
N ASN A 354 4.08 -3.57 -5.73
CA ASN A 354 3.82 -3.48 -4.29
C ASN A 354 2.33 -3.64 -4.04
N THR A 355 1.98 -4.00 -2.80
CA THR A 355 0.61 -3.99 -2.30
C THR A 355 0.51 -3.12 -1.06
N SER A 356 -0.62 -2.42 -0.93
CA SER A 356 -1.02 -1.74 0.30
C SER A 356 -2.18 -2.45 1.01
N ALA A 357 -2.73 -3.50 0.40
CA ALA A 357 -3.86 -4.26 0.94
C ALA A 357 -3.45 -5.16 2.11
N ASP A 358 -2.21 -5.65 2.11
CA ASP A 358 -1.73 -6.66 3.04
C ASP A 358 -0.49 -6.14 3.80
N ASP A 359 -0.32 -6.51 5.07
CA ASP A 359 0.96 -6.31 5.77
C ASP A 359 1.92 -7.42 5.33
N VAL A 360 2.86 -7.04 4.45
CA VAL A 360 3.85 -7.95 3.86
C VAL A 360 4.69 -8.70 4.89
N SER A 361 4.73 -8.25 6.14
CA SER A 361 5.42 -8.93 7.25
C SER A 361 4.83 -10.32 7.51
N PHE A 362 3.52 -10.52 7.35
CA PHE A 362 2.88 -11.83 7.56
C PHE A 362 3.06 -12.75 6.36
N THR A 363 3.20 -12.19 5.15
CA THR A 363 3.19 -12.94 3.90
C THR A 363 4.59 -13.29 3.37
N ALA A 364 5.66 -12.79 4.00
CA ALA A 364 7.02 -12.80 3.46
C ALA A 364 7.56 -14.19 3.07
N PHE A 365 7.08 -15.23 3.77
CA PHE A 365 7.52 -16.61 3.57
C PHE A 365 6.63 -17.43 2.64
N ILE A 366 5.50 -16.87 2.18
CA ILE A 366 4.59 -17.55 1.27
C ILE A 366 5.20 -17.54 -0.13
N GLN A 367 5.39 -18.73 -0.71
CA GLN A 367 5.85 -18.85 -2.08
C GLN A 367 4.84 -18.20 -3.02
N THR A 368 5.23 -17.08 -3.62
CA THR A 368 4.37 -16.25 -4.46
C THR A 368 4.85 -16.26 -5.90
N THR A 369 3.92 -16.48 -6.83
CA THR A 369 4.12 -16.37 -8.28
C THR A 369 3.35 -15.15 -8.81
N LEU A 370 3.97 -14.39 -9.69
CA LEU A 370 3.35 -13.21 -10.32
C LEU A 370 3.35 -13.39 -11.83
N THR A 371 2.20 -13.15 -12.44
CA THR A 371 2.06 -12.95 -13.89
C THR A 371 1.52 -11.54 -14.13
N SER A 372 2.29 -10.70 -14.84
CA SER A 372 1.94 -9.31 -15.07
C SER A 372 2.52 -8.78 -16.38
N ASP A 373 1.81 -7.86 -17.02
CA ASP A 373 2.39 -6.96 -18.01
C ASP A 373 3.38 -5.97 -17.36
N THR A 374 4.30 -5.41 -18.17
CA THR A 374 5.24 -4.36 -17.74
C THR A 374 5.03 -3.07 -18.53
N PRO A 375 4.31 -2.09 -17.95
CA PRO A 375 4.07 -0.78 -18.57
C PRO A 375 5.24 0.20 -18.37
N PHE A 376 5.57 0.97 -19.41
CA PHE A 376 6.64 1.96 -19.37
C PHE A 376 6.23 3.27 -20.04
N VAL A 377 6.94 4.35 -19.70
CA VAL A 377 6.78 5.66 -20.33
C VAL A 377 7.31 5.60 -21.76
N VAL A 378 6.54 6.14 -22.71
CA VAL A 378 6.88 6.22 -24.12
C VAL A 378 6.54 7.61 -24.68
N GLN A 379 7.25 8.01 -25.74
CA GLN A 379 6.91 9.18 -26.55
C GLN A 379 6.12 8.71 -27.78
N ASP A 380 4.82 9.01 -27.83
CA ASP A 380 3.92 8.60 -28.92
C ASP A 380 2.66 9.47 -28.90
N GLU A 381 2.62 10.50 -29.77
CA GLU A 381 1.62 11.59 -29.73
C GLU A 381 1.54 12.31 -28.36
N GLY A 382 2.68 12.43 -27.69
CA GLY A 382 2.83 12.97 -26.34
C GLY A 382 3.54 11.98 -25.40
N VAL A 383 3.66 12.35 -24.12
CA VAL A 383 4.22 11.48 -23.09
C VAL A 383 3.10 10.63 -22.51
N ARG A 384 3.13 9.32 -22.74
CA ARG A 384 2.12 8.36 -22.25
C ARG A 384 2.73 7.08 -21.71
N ILE A 385 1.92 6.25 -21.07
CA ILE A 385 2.33 4.94 -20.58
C ILE A 385 1.79 3.85 -21.51
N ARG A 386 2.63 2.89 -21.87
CA ARG A 386 2.27 1.75 -22.73
C ARG A 386 2.86 0.45 -22.19
N VAL A 387 2.07 -0.62 -22.26
CA VAL A 387 2.55 -1.99 -22.01
C VAL A 387 3.60 -2.37 -23.06
N SER A 388 4.79 -2.78 -22.61
CA SER A 388 5.92 -3.09 -23.50
C SER A 388 6.56 -4.45 -23.26
N GLY A 389 6.00 -5.27 -22.36
CA GLY A 389 6.51 -6.59 -22.05
C GLY A 389 5.63 -7.31 -21.04
N ASN A 390 6.07 -8.49 -20.62
CA ASN A 390 5.42 -9.29 -19.59
C ASN A 390 6.46 -9.89 -18.63
N PHE A 391 5.98 -10.31 -17.47
CA PHE A 391 6.72 -11.02 -16.45
C PHE A 391 5.88 -12.21 -15.98
N ASN A 392 6.52 -13.36 -15.85
CA ASN A 392 5.96 -14.55 -15.23
C ASN A 392 7.05 -15.25 -14.43
N GLY A 393 6.86 -15.39 -13.11
CA GLY A 393 7.82 -16.09 -12.27
C GLY A 393 7.55 -15.93 -10.78
N ALA A 394 8.45 -16.48 -9.97
CA ALA A 394 8.46 -16.24 -8.53
C ALA A 394 8.73 -14.75 -8.25
N TYR A 395 8.01 -14.19 -7.28
CA TYR A 395 8.11 -12.77 -6.95
C TYR A 395 7.82 -12.53 -5.48
N GLN A 396 8.55 -11.58 -4.89
CA GLN A 396 8.24 -11.04 -3.57
C GLN A 396 7.86 -9.56 -3.72
N TRP A 397 6.80 -9.13 -3.02
CA TRP A 397 6.37 -7.73 -3.05
C TRP A 397 7.53 -6.77 -2.75
N GLY A 398 7.68 -5.75 -3.59
CA GLY A 398 8.76 -4.76 -3.47
C GLY A 398 10.09 -5.18 -4.10
N GLN A 399 10.22 -6.41 -4.64
CA GLN A 399 11.42 -6.83 -5.33
C GLN A 399 11.63 -6.02 -6.62
N HIS A 400 12.83 -5.47 -6.79
CA HIS A 400 13.22 -4.75 -8.00
C HIS A 400 13.70 -5.70 -9.09
N LEU A 401 12.97 -5.78 -10.20
CA LEU A 401 13.42 -6.48 -11.40
C LEU A 401 14.12 -5.51 -12.34
N LYS A 402 15.21 -5.98 -12.95
CA LYS A 402 15.96 -5.25 -13.97
C LYS A 402 15.98 -6.06 -15.26
N SER A 403 15.66 -5.40 -16.36
CA SER A 403 15.85 -5.91 -17.72
C SER A 403 16.85 -5.02 -18.44
N LYS A 404 17.78 -5.64 -19.17
CA LYS A 404 18.83 -4.95 -19.94
C LYS A 404 18.82 -5.49 -21.36
N THR A 405 18.76 -4.59 -22.34
CA THR A 405 18.84 -4.96 -23.76
C THR A 405 19.82 -4.03 -24.45
N GLN A 406 20.80 -4.59 -25.15
CA GLN A 406 21.73 -3.82 -25.96
C GLN A 406 21.06 -3.47 -27.30
N ILE A 407 21.08 -2.19 -27.68
CA ILE A 407 20.45 -1.69 -28.90
C ILE A 407 21.50 -1.02 -29.79
N GLU A 408 21.55 -1.44 -31.07
CA GLU A 408 22.35 -0.80 -32.12
C GLU A 408 21.51 0.26 -32.86
N ARG A 409 22.07 1.47 -33.01
CA ARG A 409 21.57 2.53 -33.89
C ARG A 409 22.60 2.86 -34.95
N ARG A 410 22.14 3.18 -36.16
CA ARG A 410 22.99 3.49 -37.32
C ARG A 410 22.72 4.91 -37.80
N PHE A 411 23.76 5.71 -37.89
CA PHE A 411 23.70 7.11 -38.29
C PHE A 411 24.52 7.34 -39.55
N PRO A 412 23.89 7.55 -40.71
CA PRO A 412 24.60 7.98 -41.91
C PRO A 412 25.05 9.43 -41.74
N VAL A 413 26.36 9.67 -41.87
CA VAL A 413 26.97 11.01 -41.78
C VAL A 413 27.86 11.28 -42.98
N VAL A 414 27.93 12.55 -43.38
CA VAL A 414 28.87 13.05 -44.38
C VAL A 414 29.81 14.00 -43.65
N VAL A 415 31.08 13.63 -43.58
CA VAL A 415 32.11 14.37 -42.82
C VAL A 415 32.96 15.17 -43.80
N PRO A 416 32.98 16.51 -43.72
CA PRO A 416 33.77 17.35 -44.61
C PRO A 416 35.28 17.04 -44.53
N PRO A 417 36.07 17.44 -45.53
CA PRO A 417 37.53 17.31 -45.47
C PRO A 417 38.08 17.99 -44.24
N ARG A 418 39.05 17.38 -43.56
CA ARG A 418 39.70 17.95 -42.35
C ARG A 418 38.71 18.32 -41.24
N HIS A 419 37.68 17.49 -41.01
CA HIS A 419 36.75 17.66 -39.89
C HIS A 419 36.60 16.37 -39.07
N LYS A 420 36.23 16.53 -37.81
CA LYS A 420 35.69 15.47 -36.95
C LYS A 420 34.18 15.67 -36.81
N VAL A 421 33.43 14.58 -36.85
CA VAL A 421 32.01 14.56 -36.49
C VAL A 421 31.81 13.70 -35.27
N THR A 422 31.04 14.21 -34.32
CA THR A 422 30.64 13.53 -33.08
C THR A 422 29.11 13.41 -33.09
N VAL A 423 28.60 12.18 -33.01
CA VAL A 423 27.17 11.89 -32.92
C VAL A 423 26.86 11.43 -31.50
N LYS A 424 25.96 12.12 -30.83
CA LYS A 424 25.46 11.77 -29.48
C LYS A 424 24.01 11.30 -29.58
N LEU A 425 23.68 10.20 -28.92
CA LEU A 425 22.30 9.76 -28.72
C LEU A 425 21.83 10.22 -27.36
N LEU A 426 20.79 11.04 -27.32
CA LEU A 426 20.20 11.59 -26.11
C LEU A 426 18.81 10.97 -25.87
N ALA A 427 18.42 10.86 -24.60
CA ALA A 427 17.10 10.38 -24.21
C ALA A 427 16.62 11.09 -22.94
N THR A 428 15.34 10.93 -22.63
CA THR A 428 14.79 11.29 -21.32
C THR A 428 14.63 10.03 -20.47
N LYS A 429 15.16 10.05 -19.25
CA LYS A 429 14.91 9.01 -18.24
C LYS A 429 13.78 9.45 -17.33
N ALA A 430 12.83 8.58 -17.05
CA ALA A 430 11.76 8.90 -16.10
C ALA A 430 11.33 7.67 -15.29
N SER A 431 10.68 7.96 -14.17
CA SER A 431 9.96 6.97 -13.37
C SER A 431 8.46 7.12 -13.57
N CYS A 432 7.74 6.02 -13.42
CA CYS A 432 6.29 6.02 -13.39
C CYS A 432 5.77 5.16 -12.22
N ASP A 433 4.66 5.61 -11.64
CA ASP A 433 3.89 4.87 -10.64
C ASP A 433 2.47 4.67 -11.18
N ILE A 434 1.93 3.45 -11.13
CA ILE A 434 0.63 3.11 -11.71
C ILE A 434 -0.15 2.23 -10.72
N PRO A 435 -1.29 2.69 -10.20
CA PRO A 435 -2.15 1.84 -9.38
C PRO A 435 -2.70 0.68 -10.17
N PHE A 436 -2.92 -0.45 -9.52
CA PHE A 436 -3.59 -1.59 -10.13
C PHE A 436 -4.46 -2.36 -9.12
N SER A 437 -5.48 -3.04 -9.65
CA SER A 437 -6.19 -4.11 -8.97
C SER A 437 -5.67 -5.46 -9.48
N TYR A 438 -5.81 -6.53 -8.71
CA TYR A 438 -5.27 -7.85 -9.07
C TYR A 438 -6.10 -9.00 -8.50
N SER A 439 -6.01 -10.16 -9.15
CA SER A 439 -6.52 -11.42 -8.64
C SER A 439 -5.46 -12.10 -7.78
N GLN A 440 -5.83 -12.52 -6.58
CA GLN A 440 -4.99 -13.32 -5.70
C GLN A 440 -5.65 -14.68 -5.50
N ARG A 441 -4.91 -15.73 -5.88
CA ARG A 441 -5.30 -17.12 -5.68
C ARG A 441 -4.37 -17.77 -4.65
N ASP A 442 -4.96 -18.20 -3.53
CA ASP A 442 -4.25 -18.81 -2.43
C ASP A 442 -4.62 -20.29 -2.31
N THR A 443 -3.60 -21.14 -2.16
CA THR A 443 -3.79 -22.54 -1.76
C THR A 443 -3.61 -22.63 -0.26
N LEU A 444 -4.66 -23.00 0.47
CA LEU A 444 -4.67 -22.99 1.93
C LEU A 444 -3.96 -24.20 2.55
N ILE A 445 -3.36 -23.99 3.72
CA ILE A 445 -2.89 -25.06 4.61
C ILE A 445 -4.09 -25.55 5.43
N SER A 446 -4.62 -26.72 5.10
CA SER A 446 -5.74 -27.35 5.82
C SER A 446 -5.73 -28.87 5.60
N GLN A 447 -6.56 -29.61 6.34
CA GLN A 447 -6.74 -31.06 6.13
C GLN A 447 -7.18 -31.41 4.70
N THR A 448 -7.97 -30.54 4.06
CA THR A 448 -8.40 -30.71 2.68
C THR A 448 -8.03 -29.44 1.91
N PRO A 449 -6.94 -29.45 1.14
CA PRO A 449 -6.45 -28.27 0.44
C PRO A 449 -7.55 -27.56 -0.34
N ALA A 450 -7.85 -26.34 0.07
CA ALA A 450 -8.83 -25.48 -0.57
C ALA A 450 -8.11 -24.37 -1.32
N ILE A 451 -8.70 -23.96 -2.45
CA ILE A 451 -8.25 -22.80 -3.22
C ILE A 451 -9.23 -21.67 -2.98
N ILE A 452 -8.72 -20.51 -2.59
CA ILE A 452 -9.49 -19.28 -2.47
C ILE A 452 -8.98 -18.30 -3.52
N THR A 453 -9.90 -17.62 -4.20
CA THR A 453 -9.56 -16.52 -5.12
C THR A 453 -10.28 -15.27 -4.67
N CYS A 454 -9.54 -14.18 -4.55
CA CYS A 454 -10.06 -12.88 -4.16
C CYS A 454 -9.56 -11.79 -5.11
N LEU A 455 -10.42 -10.80 -5.37
CA LEU A 455 -10.03 -9.58 -6.06
C LEU A 455 -9.51 -8.60 -5.01
N LYS A 456 -8.31 -8.07 -5.24
CA LYS A 456 -7.64 -7.11 -4.36
C LYS A 456 -7.46 -5.78 -5.08
N GLU A 457 -7.56 -4.71 -4.32
CA GLU A 457 -7.28 -3.33 -4.75
C GLU A 457 -6.04 -2.80 -4.01
N GLY A 458 -5.46 -1.71 -4.50
CA GLY A 458 -4.34 -1.06 -3.81
C GLY A 458 -2.96 -1.63 -4.13
N GLY A 459 -2.82 -2.28 -5.30
CA GLY A 459 -1.53 -2.55 -5.89
C GLY A 459 -0.91 -1.27 -6.48
N LEU A 460 0.42 -1.19 -6.45
CA LEU A 460 1.18 -0.10 -7.08
C LEU A 460 2.35 -0.66 -7.86
N TYR A 461 2.40 -0.37 -9.15
CA TYR A 461 3.54 -0.66 -10.01
C TYR A 461 4.44 0.56 -10.11
N SER A 462 5.75 0.35 -9.96
CA SER A 462 6.78 1.35 -10.19
C SER A 462 7.71 0.91 -11.30
N GLY A 463 7.81 1.73 -12.35
CA GLY A 463 8.65 1.49 -13.52
C GLY A 463 9.70 2.59 -13.71
N LYS A 464 10.87 2.24 -14.25
CA LYS A 464 11.85 3.21 -14.77
C LYS A 464 12.22 2.84 -16.20
N SER A 465 12.23 3.81 -17.11
CA SER A 465 12.58 3.60 -18.52
C SER A 465 13.17 4.85 -19.15
N LEU A 466 13.73 4.65 -20.35
CA LEU A 466 14.16 5.70 -21.26
C LEU A 466 13.08 5.93 -22.33
N TYR A 467 12.85 7.19 -22.71
CA TYR A 467 11.93 7.58 -23.78
C TYR A 467 12.42 8.86 -24.46
N ASN A 468 11.71 9.32 -25.50
CA ASN A 468 12.03 10.55 -26.22
C ASN A 468 13.49 10.59 -26.73
N PHE A 469 13.89 9.55 -27.45
CA PHE A 469 15.24 9.45 -28.02
C PHE A 469 15.40 10.39 -29.22
N TYR A 470 16.52 11.10 -29.28
CA TYR A 470 16.93 11.90 -30.44
C TYR A 470 18.47 11.96 -30.50
N HIS A 471 19.02 12.42 -31.62
CA HIS A 471 20.47 12.52 -31.78
C HIS A 471 20.88 13.96 -32.07
N THR A 472 22.08 14.32 -31.64
CA THR A 472 22.76 15.56 -32.04
C THR A 472 24.02 15.22 -32.81
N THR A 473 24.45 16.12 -33.66
CA THR A 473 25.67 15.98 -34.47
C THR A 473 26.48 17.25 -34.36
N GLU A 474 27.70 17.13 -33.86
CA GLU A 474 28.65 18.22 -33.72
C GLU A 474 29.77 18.00 -34.75
N THR A 475 30.12 19.04 -35.50
CA THR A 475 31.20 19.01 -36.51
C THR A 475 32.25 20.04 -36.14
N GLU A 476 33.51 19.63 -36.02
CA GLU A 476 34.62 20.54 -35.71
C GLU A 476 35.79 20.38 -36.69
N PRO A 477 36.47 21.48 -37.08
CA PRO A 477 37.63 21.42 -37.95
C PRO A 477 38.83 20.77 -37.24
N LEU A 478 39.64 20.03 -37.97
CA LEU A 478 40.89 19.47 -37.46
C LEU A 478 41.97 20.55 -37.34
N PRO A 479 42.85 20.48 -36.31
CA PRO A 479 43.98 21.38 -36.12
C PRO A 479 44.92 21.45 -37.32
#